data_AF-Q0FLN7-F1
#
_entry.id   AF-Q0FLN7-F1
#
_cell.length_a   1.000
_cell.length_b   1.000
_cell.length_c   1.000
_cell.angle_alpha   90.00
_cell.angle_beta   90.00
_cell.angle_gamma   90.00
#
_symmetry.space_group_name_H-M   'P 1'
#
loop_
_entity.id
_entity.type
_entity.pdbx_description
1 polymer ?
#
loop_
_entity_poly.entity_id
_entity_poly.type
_entity_poly.pdbx_seq_one_letter_code
_entity_poly.pdbx_strand_id
1 'polypeptide(L)'
;MTGGNVLGKPLEFWVALAAGALIVIERNRARPFVGRVFIAAISAGIGYSQTPEVALWTGRSETLVVMVLTAFGYMLLDIVAAVLADREFVKSIIRERLGK
;
A
#
# COMPACT_ATOMS: atom_id res chain seq x y z
N MET A 1 -27.81 10.53 1.92
CA MET A 1 -27.13 10.37 0.61
C MET A 1 -26.93 8.89 0.41
N THR A 2 -27.66 8.28 -0.53
CA THR A 2 -27.56 6.85 -0.84
C THR A 2 -26.24 6.60 -1.57
N GLY A 3 -25.17 6.39 -0.80
CA GLY A 3 -23.88 5.98 -1.32
C GLY A 3 -24.04 4.64 -2.02
N GLY A 4 -23.85 4.64 -3.35
CA GLY A 4 -23.81 3.42 -4.13
C GLY A 4 -22.79 2.46 -3.53
N ASN A 5 -23.24 1.26 -3.16
CA ASN A 5 -22.33 0.22 -2.74
C ASN A 5 -21.74 -0.43 -3.99
N VAL A 6 -20.43 -0.40 -4.11
CA VAL A 6 -19.69 -1.09 -5.17
C VAL A 6 -18.88 -2.18 -4.49
N LEU A 7 -19.11 -3.44 -4.87
CA LEU A 7 -18.40 -4.62 -4.35
C LEU A 7 -18.41 -4.70 -2.80
N GLY A 8 -19.53 -4.33 -2.16
CA GLY A 8 -19.68 -4.42 -0.70
C GLY A 8 -18.96 -3.33 0.11
N LYS A 9 -18.41 -2.29 -0.55
CA LYS A 9 -17.85 -1.10 0.09
C LYS A 9 -18.58 0.18 -0.37
N PRO A 10 -18.66 1.21 0.49
CA PRO A 10 -19.25 2.49 0.13
C PRO A 10 -18.45 3.19 -0.99
N LEU A 11 -19.11 3.96 -1.87
CA LEU A 11 -18.44 4.71 -2.95
C LEU A 11 -17.29 5.58 -2.44
N GLU A 12 -17.45 6.16 -1.26
CA GLU A 12 -16.46 6.98 -0.57
C GLU A 12 -15.15 6.22 -0.32
N PHE A 13 -15.21 4.91 -0.07
CA PHE A 13 -14.02 4.07 0.09
C PHE A 13 -13.23 3.98 -1.21
N TRP A 14 -13.92 3.79 -2.34
CA TRP A 14 -13.27 3.71 -3.66
C TRP A 14 -12.66 5.05 -4.08
N VAL A 15 -13.34 6.15 -3.78
CA VAL A 15 -12.82 7.50 -4.00
C VAL A 15 -11.58 7.74 -3.15
N ALA A 16 -11.59 7.34 -1.88
CA ALA A 16 -10.44 7.45 -0.98
C ALA A 16 -9.24 6.62 -1.45
N LEU A 17 -9.48 5.38 -1.91
CA LEU A 17 -8.45 4.50 -2.47
C LEU A 17 -7.83 5.12 -3.73
N ALA A 18 -8.66 5.60 -4.66
CA ALA A 18 -8.20 6.25 -5.89
C ALA A 18 -7.41 7.53 -5.60
N ALA A 19 -7.90 8.37 -4.68
CA ALA A 19 -7.19 9.57 -4.23
C ALA A 19 -5.82 9.23 -3.62
N GLY A 20 -5.77 8.21 -2.75
CA GLY A 20 -4.52 7.71 -2.20
C GLY A 20 -3.54 7.27 -3.28
N ALA A 21 -4.00 6.49 -4.27
CA ALA A 21 -3.17 6.04 -5.38
C ALA A 21 -2.63 7.22 -6.21
N LEU A 22 -3.45 8.22 -6.51
CA LEU A 22 -3.03 9.43 -7.23
C LEU A 22 -1.96 10.22 -6.45
N ILE A 23 -2.11 10.35 -5.13
CA ILE A 23 -1.10 10.97 -4.27
C ILE A 23 0.24 10.21 -4.37
N VAL A 24 0.21 8.88 -4.38
CA VAL A 24 1.43 8.07 -4.52
C VAL A 24 2.09 8.29 -5.88
N ILE A 25 1.31 8.35 -6.98
CA ILE A 25 1.84 8.64 -8.32
C ILE A 25 2.52 10.01 -8.34
N GLU A 26 1.84 11.01 -7.77
CA GLU A 26 2.31 12.39 -7.71
C GLU A 26 3.59 12.54 -6.88
N ARG A 27 3.67 11.84 -5.74
CA ARG A 27 4.82 11.91 -4.84
C ARG A 27 6.05 11.19 -5.39
N ASN A 28 5.86 10.23 -6.29
CA ASN A 28 6.93 9.48 -6.95
C ASN A 28 7.37 10.07 -8.29
N ARG A 29 7.19 11.37 -8.50
CA ARG A 29 7.56 12.09 -9.74
C ARG A 29 9.01 11.94 -10.20
N ALA A 30 9.94 11.50 -9.35
CA ALA A 30 11.33 11.25 -9.74
C ALA A 30 11.51 9.93 -10.53
N ARG A 31 10.58 8.97 -10.41
CA ARG A 31 10.68 7.64 -11.07
C ARG A 31 10.06 7.66 -12.47
N PRO A 32 10.34 6.68 -13.36
CA PRO A 32 9.63 6.55 -14.64
C PRO A 32 8.13 6.36 -14.44
N PHE A 33 7.29 6.85 -15.37
CA PHE A 33 5.81 6.81 -15.24
C PHE A 33 5.29 5.40 -14.92
N VAL A 34 5.79 4.39 -15.64
CA VAL A 34 5.44 2.98 -15.39
C VAL A 34 5.75 2.57 -13.95
N GLY A 35 6.92 2.94 -13.43
CA GLY A 35 7.31 2.67 -12.05
C GLY A 35 6.37 3.34 -11.03
N ARG A 36 5.92 4.57 -11.30
CA ARG A 36 4.95 5.29 -10.44
C ARG A 36 3.61 4.56 -10.37
N VAL A 37 3.12 4.11 -11.52
CA VAL A 37 1.85 3.37 -11.62
C VAL A 37 1.95 2.04 -10.88
N PHE A 38 3.06 1.31 -11.01
CA PHE A 38 3.28 0.07 -10.26
C PHE A 38 3.32 0.31 -8.75
N ILE A 39 4.07 1.32 -8.29
CA ILE A 39 4.15 1.67 -6.86
C ILE A 39 2.77 2.04 -6.32
N ALA A 40 2.00 2.82 -7.07
CA ALA A 40 0.64 3.20 -6.69
C ALA A 40 -0.32 2.00 -6.68
N ALA A 41 -0.22 1.10 -7.66
CA ALA A 41 -1.05 -0.11 -7.72
C ALA A 41 -0.76 -1.04 -6.53
N ILE A 42 0.51 -1.26 -6.19
CA ILE A 42 0.89 -2.07 -5.03
C ILE A 42 0.45 -1.39 -3.73
N SER A 43 0.65 -0.08 -3.60
CA SER A 43 0.21 0.69 -2.43
C SER A 43 -1.32 0.65 -2.25
N ALA A 44 -2.07 0.75 -3.36
CA ALA A 44 -3.52 0.59 -3.36
C ALA A 44 -3.92 -0.84 -2.96
N GLY A 45 -3.22 -1.87 -3.45
CA GLY A 45 -3.45 -3.26 -3.07
C GLY A 45 -3.21 -3.53 -1.58
N ILE A 46 -2.14 -2.96 -1.01
CA ILE A 46 -1.87 -3.01 0.44
C ILE A 46 -3.00 -2.32 1.20
N GLY A 47 -3.37 -1.11 0.81
CA GLY A 47 -4.48 -0.37 1.44
C GLY A 47 -5.78 -1.17 1.40
N TYR A 48 -6.18 -1.66 0.24
CA TYR A 48 -7.41 -2.44 0.08
C TYR A 48 -7.43 -3.71 0.94
N SER A 49 -6.33 -4.49 0.94
CA SER A 49 -6.26 -5.77 1.65
C SER A 49 -6.20 -5.62 3.17
N GLN A 50 -5.48 -4.62 3.67
CA GLN A 50 -5.23 -4.44 5.11
C GLN A 50 -6.28 -3.56 5.80
N THR A 51 -7.08 -2.82 5.03
CA THR A 51 -8.07 -1.89 5.62
C THR A 51 -9.05 -2.56 6.59
N PRO A 52 -9.66 -3.73 6.30
CA PRO A 52 -10.63 -4.33 7.21
C PRO A 52 -10.05 -4.61 8.60
N GLU A 53 -8.85 -5.18 8.66
CA GLU A 53 -8.17 -5.52 9.91
C GLU A 53 -7.74 -4.26 10.67
N VAL A 54 -7.15 -3.28 9.96
CA VAL A 54 -6.68 -2.04 10.58
C VAL A 54 -7.84 -1.16 11.04
N ALA A 55 -8.95 -1.13 10.30
CA ALA A 55 -10.16 -0.39 10.71
C ALA A 55 -10.79 -0.99 11.96
N LEU A 56 -10.86 -2.32 12.05
CA LEU A 56 -11.31 -3.02 13.26
C LEU A 56 -10.40 -2.74 14.45
N TRP A 57 -9.08 -2.79 14.25
CA TRP A 57 -8.11 -2.53 15.32
C TRP A 57 -8.12 -1.09 15.80
N THR A 58 -8.24 -0.12 14.89
CA THR A 58 -8.24 1.32 15.22
C THR A 58 -9.61 1.84 15.66
N GLY A 59 -10.69 1.07 15.45
CA GLY A 59 -12.06 1.52 15.66
C GLY A 59 -12.45 2.72 14.77
N ARG A 60 -11.75 2.92 13.65
CA ARG A 60 -11.96 4.04 12.71
C ARG A 60 -12.64 3.58 11.43
N SER A 61 -13.15 4.54 10.67
CA SER A 61 -13.81 4.24 9.40
C SER A 61 -12.83 3.67 8.37
N GLU A 62 -13.29 2.66 7.63
CA GLU A 62 -12.51 2.04 6.57
C GLU A 62 -12.06 3.06 5.51
N THR A 63 -12.87 4.08 5.23
CA THR A 63 -12.54 5.15 4.28
C THR A 63 -11.29 5.94 4.69
N LEU A 64 -11.14 6.25 5.98
CA LEU A 64 -9.94 6.94 6.47
C LEU A 64 -8.73 6.00 6.45
N VAL A 65 -8.94 4.76 6.89
CA VAL A 65 -7.88 3.76 6.96
C VAL A 65 -7.32 3.43 5.58
N VAL A 66 -8.17 3.22 4.57
CA VAL A 66 -7.70 2.92 3.21
C VAL A 66 -6.91 4.09 2.62
N MET A 67 -7.36 5.33 2.83
CA MET A 67 -6.66 6.51 2.37
C MET A 67 -5.25 6.59 2.95
N VAL A 68 -5.14 6.40 4.27
CA VAL A 68 -3.87 6.44 4.99
C VAL A 68 -2.98 5.29 4.53
N LEU A 69 -3.46 4.05 4.57
CA LEU A 69 -2.66 2.88 4.19
C LEU A 69 -2.19 2.94 2.74
N THR A 70 -3.02 3.40 1.82
CA THR A 70 -2.60 3.58 0.42
C THR A 70 -1.58 4.71 0.28
N ALA A 71 -1.76 5.84 0.98
CA ALA A 71 -0.79 6.94 0.95
C ALA A 71 0.57 6.53 1.55
N PHE A 72 0.58 5.65 2.55
CA PHE A 72 1.80 5.14 3.19
C PHE A 72 2.35 3.84 2.59
N GLY A 73 1.61 3.17 1.70
CA GLY A 73 1.99 1.88 1.12
C GLY A 73 3.34 1.92 0.39
N TYR A 74 3.71 3.07 -0.17
CA TYR A 74 5.01 3.24 -0.81
C TYR A 74 6.18 3.20 0.19
N MET A 75 5.98 3.60 1.45
CA MET A 75 7.04 3.51 2.47
C MET A 75 7.36 2.04 2.77
N LEU A 76 6.35 1.17 2.81
CA LEU A 76 6.57 -0.27 2.94
C LEU A 76 7.39 -0.79 1.77
N LEU A 77 7.09 -0.34 0.54
CA LEU A 77 7.86 -0.70 -0.65
C LEU A 77 9.31 -0.22 -0.57
N ASP A 78 9.55 1.01 -0.10
CA ASP A 78 10.90 1.54 0.06
C ASP A 78 11.68 0.76 1.13
N ILE A 79 11.03 0.38 2.24
CA ILE A 79 11.64 -0.48 3.28
C ILE A 79 11.99 -1.84 2.70
N VAL A 80 11.05 -2.51 2.03
CA VAL A 80 11.29 -3.82 1.40
C VAL A 80 12.39 -3.71 0.35
N ALA A 81 12.38 -2.67 -0.48
CA ALA A 81 13.41 -2.45 -1.49
C ALA A 81 14.78 -2.20 -0.87
N ALA A 82 14.85 -1.42 0.21
CA ALA A 82 16.10 -1.18 0.94
C ALA A 82 16.65 -2.47 1.56
N VAL A 83 15.77 -3.27 2.17
CA VAL A 83 16.12 -4.59 2.71
C VAL A 83 16.63 -5.53 1.60
N LEU A 84 15.97 -5.55 0.44
CA LEU A 84 16.39 -6.37 -0.69
C LEU A 84 17.69 -5.88 -1.35
N ALA A 85 17.96 -4.57 -1.30
CA ALA A 85 19.21 -3.99 -1.81
C ALA A 85 20.41 -4.35 -0.93
N ASP A 86 20.18 -4.60 0.36
CA ASP A 86 21.19 -5.12 1.28
C ASP A 86 21.45 -6.60 0.99
N ARG A 87 22.40 -6.84 0.08
CA ARG A 87 22.80 -8.19 -0.32
C ARG A 87 23.38 -9.00 0.83
N GLU A 88 23.98 -8.35 1.83
CA GLU A 88 24.58 -9.05 2.98
C GLU A 88 23.48 -9.56 3.91
N PHE A 89 22.51 -8.71 4.22
CA PHE A 89 21.31 -9.06 4.98
C PHE A 89 20.45 -10.12 4.28
N VAL A 90 20.22 -9.99 2.97
CA VAL A 90 19.48 -11.00 2.20
C VAL A 90 20.23 -12.33 2.18
N LYS A 91 21.56 -12.31 1.99
CA LYS A 91 22.36 -13.53 2.02
C LYS A 91 22.36 -14.19 3.39
N SER A 92 22.39 -13.42 4.49
CA SER A 92 22.34 -13.99 5.85
C SER A 92 21.00 -14.67 6.12
N ILE A 93 19.87 -14.05 5.76
CA ILE A 93 18.53 -14.67 5.88
C ILE A 93 18.41 -15.93 5.02
N ILE A 94 18.85 -15.87 3.76
CA ILE A 94 18.80 -17.04 2.86
C ILE A 94 19.67 -18.17 3.41
N ARG A 95 20.85 -17.84 3.93
CA ARG A 95 21.79 -18.80 4.52
C ARG A 95 21.20 -19.46 5.77
N GLU A 96 20.61 -18.66 6.67
CA GLU A 96 19.94 -19.12 7.89
C GLU A 96 18.72 -20.02 7.58
N ARG A 97 17.92 -19.69 6.55
CA ARG A 97 16.80 -20.54 6.10
C ARG A 97 17.22 -21.80 5.35
N LEU A 98 18.34 -21.77 4.62
CA LEU A 98 18.85 -22.93 3.87
C LEU A 98 19.79 -23.82 4.70
N GLY A 99 20.05 -23.50 5.96
CA GLY A 99 20.82 -24.33 6.88
C GLY A 99 22.30 -24.52 6.50
N LYS A 100 22.89 -23.55 5.80
CA LYS A 100 24.33 -23.48 5.49
C LYS A 100 24.94 -22.18 6.01
#